data_AF-A0A7C3FPF5-F1
#
_entry.id   AF-A0A7C3FPF5-F1
#
_cell.length_a   1.000
_cell.length_b   1.000
_cell.length_c   1.000
_cell.angle_alpha   90.00
_cell.angle_beta   90.00
_cell.angle_gamma   90.00
#
_symmetry.space_group_name_H-M   'P 1'
#
loop_
_entity.id
_entity.type
_entity.pdbx_description
1 polymer ?
#
loop_
_entity_poly.entity_id
_entity_poly.type
_entity_poly.pdbx_seq_one_letter_code
_entity_poly.pdbx_strand_id
1 'polypeptide(L)'
;DYTAEDYFLIDNNTLIHTLVFPPGEQQLVYSYQLSETDTRDTMIELAVNYPTGALDVMVAMENVEVASARLSPTEPVETEDGQKYIHFTDNTLNRGDIVDIRLISITGQSSGMLIVLWVAVSVVVLCLAVYLLRKIRTKKAAPVTATSRKGTSDVERQVLDDMTRLDRDYEQGLMDEATYRKKYAARAAELAGMRKPGNTGSRQ
;
A
#
# COMPACT_ATOMS: atom_id res chain seq x y z
N ASP A 1 21.37 -3.27 -46.14
CA ASP A 1 19.91 -3.17 -45.97
C ASP A 1 19.29 -4.55 -46.01
N TYR A 2 19.04 -5.12 -44.84
CA TYR A 2 18.26 -6.35 -44.69
C TYR A 2 16.83 -5.92 -44.39
N THR A 3 15.94 -6.07 -45.37
CA THR A 3 14.51 -5.78 -45.22
C THR A 3 13.89 -6.84 -44.32
N ALA A 4 12.88 -6.44 -43.54
CA ALA A 4 12.17 -7.27 -42.55
C ALA A 4 11.36 -8.46 -43.15
N GLU A 5 11.74 -8.97 -44.33
CA GLU A 5 11.01 -9.99 -45.08
C GLU A 5 11.48 -11.44 -44.80
N ASP A 6 12.59 -11.63 -44.07
CA ASP A 6 13.21 -12.98 -43.87
C ASP A 6 12.91 -13.63 -42.51
N TYR A 7 12.24 -12.90 -41.61
CA TYR A 7 11.91 -13.36 -40.26
C TYR A 7 10.39 -13.38 -40.06
N PHE A 8 9.86 -14.56 -39.78
CA PHE A 8 8.44 -14.75 -39.46
C PHE A 8 8.27 -14.93 -37.97
N LEU A 9 7.33 -14.17 -37.39
CA LEU A 9 6.80 -14.48 -36.07
C LEU A 9 5.61 -15.42 -36.20
N ILE A 10 5.76 -16.63 -35.66
CA ILE A 10 4.73 -17.65 -35.74
C ILE A 10 3.75 -17.54 -34.58
N ASP A 11 4.28 -17.26 -33.40
CA ASP A 11 3.55 -16.93 -32.16
C ASP A 11 4.31 -15.78 -31.51
N ASN A 12 3.69 -14.95 -30.66
CA ASN A 12 4.24 -13.73 -30.04
C ASN A 12 5.62 -13.85 -29.32
N ASN A 13 6.27 -15.02 -29.37
CA ASN A 13 7.59 -15.32 -28.82
C ASN A 13 8.45 -16.27 -29.70
N THR A 14 8.03 -16.62 -30.93
CA THR A 14 8.77 -17.55 -31.80
C THR A 14 9.13 -16.88 -33.12
N LEU A 15 10.42 -16.65 -33.32
CA LEU A 15 10.99 -16.06 -34.53
C LEU A 15 11.67 -17.13 -35.39
N ILE A 16 11.20 -17.30 -36.62
CA ILE A 16 11.74 -18.25 -37.58
C ILE A 16 12.41 -17.48 -38.71
N HIS A 17 13.67 -17.81 -38.96
CA HIS A 17 14.38 -17.38 -40.15
C HIS A 17 14.22 -18.44 -41.25
N THR A 18 13.67 -18.06 -42.40
CA THR A 18 13.34 -19.02 -43.48
C THR A 18 14.47 -19.24 -44.48
N LEU A 19 15.54 -18.43 -44.41
CA LEU A 19 16.70 -18.55 -45.28
C LEU A 19 17.88 -19.21 -44.57
N VAL A 20 18.84 -19.70 -45.37
CA VAL A 20 20.13 -20.17 -44.83
C VAL A 20 20.84 -18.95 -44.23
N PHE A 21 21.22 -19.05 -42.94
CA PHE A 21 21.98 -18.00 -42.25
C PHE A 21 23.29 -17.74 -43.02
N PRO A 22 23.49 -16.57 -43.62
CA PRO A 22 24.72 -16.28 -44.36
C PRO A 22 25.89 -16.13 -43.38
N PRO A 23 27.13 -16.43 -43.81
CA PRO A 23 28.30 -16.29 -42.95
C PRO A 23 28.59 -14.82 -42.63
N GLY A 24 28.98 -14.53 -41.39
CA GLY A 24 29.36 -13.18 -40.94
C GLY A 24 28.79 -12.84 -39.56
N GLU A 25 29.03 -11.60 -39.14
CA GLU A 25 28.40 -11.03 -37.93
C GLU A 25 26.96 -10.63 -38.25
N GLN A 26 26.03 -11.01 -37.38
CA GLN A 26 24.62 -10.69 -37.52
C GLN A 26 24.07 -10.15 -36.21
N GLN A 27 23.19 -9.17 -36.32
CA GLN A 27 22.47 -8.58 -35.21
C GLN A 27 20.98 -8.73 -35.46
N LEU A 28 20.27 -9.28 -34.47
CA LEU A 28 18.83 -9.40 -34.48
C LEU A 28 18.28 -8.57 -33.32
N VAL A 29 17.35 -7.67 -33.62
CA VAL A 29 16.63 -6.90 -32.62
C VAL A 29 15.16 -7.24 -32.76
N TYR A 30 14.56 -7.68 -31.67
CA TYR A 30 13.15 -8.06 -31.63
C TYR A 30 12.49 -7.54 -30.35
N SER A 31 11.23 -7.13 -30.46
CA SER A 31 10.42 -6.66 -29.34
C SER A 31 9.03 -7.28 -29.43
N TYR A 32 8.50 -7.72 -28.29
CA TYR A 32 7.19 -8.31 -28.17
C TYR A 32 6.50 -7.88 -26.89
N GLN A 33 5.18 -7.97 -26.91
CA GLN A 33 4.35 -7.76 -25.74
C GLN A 33 3.99 -9.12 -25.15
N LEU A 34 4.29 -9.29 -23.87
CA LEU A 34 3.79 -10.42 -23.11
C LEU A 34 2.30 -10.20 -22.84
N SER A 35 1.49 -11.20 -23.17
CA SER A 35 0.08 -11.21 -22.76
C SER A 35 0.01 -11.35 -21.25
N GLU A 36 -0.89 -10.64 -20.58
CA GLU A 36 -1.08 -10.73 -19.14
C GLU A 36 -1.37 -12.19 -18.75
N THR A 37 -0.39 -12.85 -18.13
CA THR A 37 -0.56 -14.19 -17.58
C THR A 37 -1.25 -14.07 -16.22
N ASP A 38 -2.25 -14.92 -15.94
CA ASP A 38 -2.87 -15.03 -14.60
C ASP A 38 -1.87 -15.40 -13.49
N THR A 39 -0.64 -15.80 -13.86
CA THR A 39 0.46 -16.13 -12.97
C THR A 39 1.34 -14.92 -12.70
N ARG A 40 1.52 -14.57 -11.42
CA ARG A 40 2.43 -13.51 -10.96
C ARG A 40 3.93 -13.78 -11.22
N ASP A 41 4.25 -14.96 -11.73
CA ASP A 41 5.59 -15.44 -11.99
C ASP A 41 5.58 -16.10 -13.36
N THR A 42 6.34 -15.52 -14.29
CA THR A 42 6.45 -16.00 -15.67
C THR A 42 7.93 -16.28 -15.94
N MET A 43 8.25 -17.49 -16.39
CA MET A 43 9.59 -17.86 -16.83
C MET A 43 9.63 -17.87 -18.35
N ILE A 44 10.64 -17.21 -18.91
CA ILE A 44 10.95 -17.23 -20.34
C ILE A 44 12.28 -17.91 -20.51
N GLU A 45 12.29 -19.01 -21.27
CA GLU A 45 13.51 -19.75 -21.60
C GLU A 45 13.92 -19.39 -23.04
N LEU A 46 15.12 -18.85 -23.19
CA LEU A 46 15.71 -18.58 -24.49
C LEU A 46 16.84 -19.57 -24.77
N ALA A 47 16.62 -20.47 -25.73
CA ALA A 47 17.63 -21.40 -26.20
C ALA A 47 18.53 -20.76 -27.26
N VAL A 48 19.83 -20.72 -26.99
CA VAL A 48 20.85 -20.13 -27.86
C VAL A 48 21.26 -21.14 -28.93
N ASN A 49 20.71 -20.99 -30.14
CA ASN A 49 20.94 -21.96 -31.23
C ASN A 49 22.27 -21.77 -31.98
N TYR A 50 22.90 -20.60 -31.85
CA TYR A 50 24.15 -20.21 -32.48
C TYR A 50 25.05 -19.51 -31.47
N PRO A 51 26.39 -19.56 -31.62
CA PRO A 51 27.28 -18.76 -30.78
C PRO A 51 26.91 -17.27 -30.87
N THR A 52 26.64 -16.65 -29.73
CA THR A 52 26.18 -15.27 -29.64
C THR A 52 27.20 -14.45 -28.86
N GLY A 53 27.78 -13.44 -29.52
CA GLY A 53 28.80 -12.58 -28.93
C GLY A 53 28.26 -11.50 -27.99
N ALA A 54 26.99 -11.12 -28.12
CA ALA A 54 26.30 -10.21 -27.23
C ALA A 54 24.80 -10.49 -27.25
N LEU A 55 24.18 -10.57 -26.06
CA LEU A 55 22.74 -10.63 -25.87
C LEU A 55 22.33 -9.52 -24.93
N ASP A 56 21.53 -8.58 -25.44
CA ASP A 56 20.92 -7.51 -24.66
C ASP A 56 19.43 -7.78 -24.48
N VAL A 57 18.99 -7.81 -23.22
CA VAL A 57 17.59 -7.97 -22.84
C VAL A 57 17.13 -6.71 -22.15
N MET A 58 16.10 -6.09 -22.72
CA MET A 58 15.47 -4.89 -22.18
C MET A 58 14.03 -5.19 -21.80
N VAL A 59 13.66 -4.91 -20.56
CA VAL A 59 12.31 -5.13 -20.04
C VAL A 59 11.73 -3.81 -19.58
N ALA A 60 10.56 -3.44 -20.09
CA ALA A 60 9.88 -2.20 -19.71
C ALA A 60 9.53 -2.21 -18.21
N MET A 61 9.88 -1.13 -17.51
CA MET A 61 9.76 -1.00 -16.06
C MET A 61 8.34 -0.56 -15.65
N GLU A 62 7.39 -1.48 -15.65
CA GLU A 62 6.08 -1.26 -15.04
C GLU A 62 5.74 -2.38 -14.06
N ASN A 63 6.02 -2.18 -12.77
CA ASN A 63 5.66 -3.11 -11.68
C ASN A 63 6.14 -4.56 -11.93
N VAL A 64 7.31 -4.75 -12.54
CA VAL A 64 7.91 -6.07 -12.78
C VAL A 64 9.33 -6.09 -12.22
N GLU A 65 9.63 -7.13 -11.46
CA GLU A 65 10.97 -7.50 -11.05
C GLU A 65 11.48 -8.58 -12.01
N VAL A 66 12.73 -8.43 -12.47
CA VAL A 66 13.34 -9.35 -13.44
C VAL A 66 14.54 -10.01 -12.79
N ALA A 67 14.61 -11.33 -12.88
CA ALA A 67 15.74 -12.11 -12.40
C ALA A 67 16.24 -13.04 -13.50
N SER A 68 17.56 -13.13 -13.66
CA SER A 68 18.20 -14.12 -14.51
C SER A 68 19.44 -14.65 -13.81
N ALA A 69 19.72 -15.95 -13.96
CA ALA A 69 20.93 -16.56 -13.44
C ALA A 69 22.14 -16.37 -14.38
N ARG A 70 21.88 -16.07 -15.66
CA ARG A 70 22.90 -15.97 -16.71
C ARG A 70 23.20 -14.53 -17.11
N LEU A 71 22.19 -13.67 -17.14
CA LEU A 71 22.38 -12.30 -17.54
C LEU A 71 22.85 -11.42 -16.37
N SER A 72 23.77 -10.50 -16.68
CA SER A 72 24.24 -9.51 -15.71
C SER A 72 23.39 -8.22 -15.80
N PRO A 73 22.87 -7.71 -14.68
CA PRO A 73 22.16 -6.42 -14.68
C PRO A 73 23.12 -5.27 -15.01
N THR A 74 22.65 -4.35 -15.83
CA THR A 74 23.37 -3.14 -16.27
C THR A 74 22.56 -1.89 -15.90
N GLU A 75 23.10 -0.70 -16.20
CA GLU A 75 22.39 0.55 -16.00
C GLU A 75 21.05 0.57 -16.76
N PRO A 76 19.93 0.98 -16.13
CA PRO A 76 18.66 1.13 -16.81
C PRO A 76 18.75 2.09 -17.99
N VAL A 77 18.02 1.77 -19.07
CA VAL A 77 17.97 2.58 -20.28
C VAL A 77 16.68 3.39 -20.29
N GLU A 78 16.79 4.68 -20.60
CA GLU A 78 15.65 5.59 -20.77
C GLU A 78 15.59 6.04 -22.23
N THR A 79 14.42 5.91 -22.86
CA THR A 79 14.20 6.39 -24.24
C THR A 79 13.89 7.88 -24.25
N GLU A 80 13.95 8.51 -25.43
CA GLU A 80 13.61 9.93 -25.60
C GLU A 80 12.16 10.26 -25.15
N ASP A 81 11.26 9.28 -25.22
CA ASP A 81 9.88 9.38 -24.77
C ASP A 81 9.71 9.23 -23.23
N GLY A 82 10.82 9.02 -22.50
CA GLY A 82 10.84 8.84 -21.04
C GLY A 82 10.49 7.43 -20.56
N GLN A 83 10.39 6.44 -21.47
CA GLN A 83 10.14 5.05 -21.11
C GLN A 83 11.42 4.44 -20.53
N LYS A 84 11.30 3.81 -19.36
CA LYS A 84 12.42 3.17 -18.66
C LYS A 84 12.42 1.66 -18.88
N TYR A 85 13.61 1.13 -19.12
CA TYR A 85 13.87 -0.28 -19.33
C TYR A 85 14.93 -0.77 -18.34
N ILE A 86 14.67 -1.91 -17.74
CA ILE A 86 15.70 -2.66 -17.03
C ILE A 86 16.53 -3.37 -18.10
N HIS A 87 17.85 -3.20 -18.05
CA HIS A 87 18.78 -3.74 -19.03
C HIS A 87 19.63 -4.84 -18.41
N PHE A 88 19.67 -5.97 -19.09
CA PHE A 88 20.52 -7.12 -18.78
C PHE A 88 21.35 -7.48 -19.99
N THR A 89 22.58 -7.93 -19.77
CA THR A 89 23.50 -8.27 -20.86
C THR A 89 24.36 -9.49 -20.53
N ASP A 90 24.78 -10.21 -21.58
CA ASP A 90 25.82 -11.24 -21.55
C ASP A 90 26.58 -11.21 -22.88
N ASN A 91 27.90 -11.41 -22.84
CA ASN A 91 28.80 -11.34 -23.99
C ASN A 91 29.42 -12.69 -24.37
N THR A 92 29.00 -13.77 -23.71
CA THR A 92 29.66 -15.08 -23.82
C THR A 92 28.64 -16.22 -23.81
N LEU A 93 27.77 -16.25 -24.82
CA LEU A 93 26.79 -17.31 -24.98
C LEU A 93 27.20 -18.30 -26.06
N ASN A 94 27.34 -19.56 -25.65
CA ASN A 94 27.65 -20.65 -26.53
C ASN A 94 26.37 -21.26 -27.11
N ARG A 95 26.52 -21.92 -28.26
CA ARG A 95 25.46 -22.75 -28.81
C ARG A 95 25.03 -23.82 -27.79
N GLY A 96 23.72 -23.90 -27.54
CA GLY A 96 23.10 -24.81 -26.59
C GLY A 96 22.89 -24.22 -25.20
N ASP A 97 23.39 -23.01 -24.93
CA ASP A 97 23.10 -22.34 -23.68
C ASP A 97 21.61 -22.00 -23.58
N ILE A 98 21.08 -22.08 -22.36
CA ILE A 98 19.70 -21.71 -22.04
C ILE A 98 19.76 -20.50 -21.12
N VAL A 99 19.10 -19.42 -21.53
CA VAL A 99 19.00 -18.19 -20.77
C VAL A 99 17.60 -18.11 -20.18
N ASP A 100 17.52 -18.25 -18.87
CA ASP A 100 16.28 -18.16 -18.12
C ASP A 100 16.05 -16.71 -17.67
N ILE A 101 14.91 -16.16 -18.03
CA ILE A 101 14.47 -14.82 -17.65
C ILE A 101 13.17 -14.97 -16.87
N ARG A 102 13.25 -14.74 -15.56
CA ARG A 102 12.11 -14.79 -14.66
C ARG A 102 11.53 -13.40 -14.47
N LEU A 103 10.26 -13.25 -14.80
CA LEU A 103 9.48 -12.03 -14.67
C LEU A 103 8.51 -12.20 -13.51
N ILE A 104 8.70 -11.42 -12.46
CA ILE A 104 7.86 -11.43 -11.27
C ILE A 104 7.03 -10.16 -11.29
N SER A 105 5.73 -10.31 -11.53
CA SER A 105 4.82 -9.17 -11.49
C SER A 105 4.58 -8.74 -10.04
N ILE A 106 5.01 -7.52 -9.73
CA ILE A 106 4.78 -6.83 -8.46
C ILE A 106 3.41 -6.15 -8.46
N THR A 107 2.54 -6.46 -9.44
CA THR A 107 1.13 -6.11 -9.37
C THR A 107 0.47 -6.89 -8.22
N GLY A 108 0.67 -6.39 -7.01
CA GLY A 108 -0.40 -6.34 -6.05
C GLY A 108 -1.53 -5.66 -6.79
N GLN A 109 -2.48 -6.46 -7.26
CA GLN A 109 -3.76 -6.01 -7.78
C GLN A 109 -4.34 -5.11 -6.69
N SER A 110 -3.99 -3.83 -6.76
CA SER A 110 -4.55 -2.75 -5.98
C SER A 110 -5.97 -2.73 -6.43
N SER A 111 -6.74 -3.56 -5.75
CA SER A 111 -8.15 -3.73 -5.97
C SER A 111 -8.77 -2.47 -5.40
N GLY A 112 -8.53 -1.32 -6.03
CA GLY A 112 -9.16 -0.06 -5.68
C GLY A 112 -10.68 -0.26 -5.63
N MET A 113 -11.21 -1.16 -6.45
CA MET A 113 -12.58 -1.62 -6.38
C MET A 113 -12.93 -2.37 -5.08
N LEU A 114 -12.07 -3.26 -4.57
CA LEU A 114 -12.30 -3.90 -3.26
C LEU A 114 -12.13 -2.90 -2.12
N ILE A 115 -11.16 -1.99 -2.19
CA ILE A 115 -10.98 -0.93 -1.18
C ILE A 115 -12.22 -0.02 -1.15
N VAL A 116 -12.71 0.41 -2.32
CA VAL A 116 -13.95 1.19 -2.43
C VAL A 116 -15.16 0.40 -1.92
N LEU A 117 -15.24 -0.91 -2.19
CA LEU A 117 -16.29 -1.79 -1.66
C LEU A 117 -16.23 -1.86 -0.12
N TRP A 118 -15.05 -2.08 0.45
CA TRP A 118 -14.87 -2.15 1.91
C TRP A 118 -15.14 -0.80 2.60
N VAL A 119 -14.74 0.30 1.97
CA VAL A 119 -15.08 1.65 2.43
C VAL A 119 -16.59 1.86 2.38
N ALA A 120 -17.27 1.51 1.29
CA ALA A 120 -18.73 1.61 1.19
C ALA A 120 -19.44 0.76 2.26
N VAL A 121 -19.02 -0.49 2.47
CA VAL A 121 -19.57 -1.36 3.51
C VAL A 121 -19.36 -0.77 4.91
N SER A 122 -18.16 -0.26 5.21
CA SER A 122 -17.87 0.36 6.51
C SER A 122 -18.74 1.60 6.78
N VAL A 123 -18.99 2.43 5.77
CA VAL A 123 -19.89 3.59 5.88
C VAL A 123 -21.32 3.15 6.16
N VAL A 124 -21.81 2.10 5.49
CA VAL A 124 -23.15 1.55 5.73
C VAL A 124 -23.28 1.01 7.15
N VAL A 125 -22.29 0.25 7.64
CA VAL A 125 -22.26 -0.27 9.01
C VAL A 125 -22.22 0.86 10.03
N LEU A 126 -21.42 1.90 9.80
CA LEU A 126 -21.34 3.06 10.67
C LEU A 126 -22.67 3.81 10.74
N CYS A 127 -23.31 4.05 9.60
CA CYS A 127 -24.64 4.66 9.51
C CYS A 127 -25.70 3.82 10.26
N LEU A 128 -25.66 2.50 10.13
CA LEU A 128 -26.57 1.59 10.83
C LEU A 128 -26.34 1.65 12.36
N ALA A 129 -25.08 1.67 12.80
CA ALA A 129 -24.71 1.78 14.20
C ALA A 129 -25.19 3.12 14.80
N VAL A 130 -24.95 4.24 14.11
CA VAL A 130 -25.42 5.57 14.54
C VAL A 130 -26.95 5.63 14.58
N TYR A 131 -27.63 5.06 13.60
CA TYR A 131 -29.10 4.97 13.58
C TYR A 131 -29.64 4.17 14.77
N LEU A 132 -29.08 3.00 15.05
CA LEU A 132 -29.47 2.17 16.20
C LEU A 132 -29.20 2.88 17.53
N LEU A 133 -28.04 3.55 17.68
CA LEU A 133 -27.71 4.33 18.88
C LEU A 133 -28.70 5.49 19.10
N ARG A 134 -29.10 6.21 18.04
CA ARG A 134 -30.13 7.24 18.13
C ARG A 134 -31.49 6.67 18.52
N LYS A 135 -31.88 5.55 17.93
CA LYS A 135 -33.16 4.86 18.21
C LYS A 135 -33.24 4.31 19.65
N ILE A 136 -32.10 3.89 20.21
CA ILE A 136 -32.03 3.42 21.61
C ILE A 136 -32.04 4.62 22.57
N ARG A 137 -31.37 5.72 22.22
CA ARG A 137 -31.35 6.94 23.05
C ARG A 137 -32.70 7.65 23.13
N THR A 138 -33.55 7.55 22.11
CA THR A 138 -34.90 8.16 22.15
C THR A 138 -35.91 7.42 23.02
N LYS A 139 -35.57 6.23 23.56
CA LYS A 139 -36.43 5.47 24.49
C LYS A 139 -36.09 5.62 25.98
N LYS A 140 -35.21 6.56 26.36
CA LYS A 140 -34.97 6.91 27.77
C LYS A 140 -35.20 8.39 28.03
N ALA A 141 -36.45 8.79 27.97
CA ALA A 141 -36.95 9.89 28.78
C ALA A 141 -37.88 9.30 29.85
N ALA A 142 -37.31 8.95 30.99
CA ALA A 142 -38.06 8.93 32.24
C ALA A 142 -37.57 10.15 33.03
N PRO A 143 -38.43 11.14 33.34
CA PRO A 143 -38.07 12.19 34.26
C PRO A 143 -38.03 11.56 35.65
N VAL A 144 -36.84 11.19 36.12
CA VAL A 144 -36.66 10.88 37.53
C VAL A 144 -36.65 12.22 38.25
N THR A 145 -37.77 12.51 38.90
CA THR A 145 -37.89 13.52 39.94
C THR A 145 -36.89 13.18 41.04
N ALA A 146 -35.65 13.67 40.91
CA ALA A 146 -34.63 13.56 41.94
C ALA A 146 -34.56 14.89 42.67
N THR A 147 -35.39 15.02 43.69
CA THR A 147 -35.14 15.89 44.84
C THR A 147 -33.86 15.37 45.52
N SER A 148 -32.68 15.76 45.00
CA SER A 148 -31.40 15.44 45.61
C SER A 148 -30.66 16.71 45.94
N ARG A 149 -30.62 16.96 47.26
CA ARG A 149 -29.72 17.85 47.97
C ARG A 149 -28.32 17.79 47.33
N LYS A 150 -27.95 18.86 46.63
CA LYS A 150 -26.69 19.04 45.90
C LYS A 150 -25.52 18.95 46.89
N GLY A 151 -24.99 17.75 47.07
CA GLY A 151 -23.85 17.47 47.92
C GLY A 151 -22.56 17.54 47.12
N THR A 152 -21.49 18.00 47.75
CA THR A 152 -20.13 18.16 47.20
C THR A 152 -19.61 16.90 46.49
N SER A 153 -20.14 15.72 46.81
CA SER A 153 -19.79 14.43 46.19
C SER A 153 -20.19 14.28 44.71
N ASP A 154 -21.26 14.93 44.26
CA ASP A 154 -21.71 14.80 42.87
C ASP A 154 -20.85 15.63 41.92
N VAL A 155 -20.35 16.77 42.41
CA VAL A 155 -19.43 17.63 41.66
C VAL A 155 -18.06 16.95 41.55
N GLU A 156 -17.58 16.31 42.62
CA GLU A 156 -16.33 15.54 42.59
C GLU A 156 -16.38 14.40 41.57
N ARG A 157 -17.47 13.62 41.55
CA ARG A 157 -17.68 12.56 40.55
C ARG A 157 -17.68 13.10 39.12
N GLN A 158 -18.33 14.24 38.91
CA GLN A 158 -18.37 14.88 37.59
C GLN A 158 -16.98 15.30 37.11
N VAL A 159 -16.12 15.82 38.00
CA VAL A 159 -14.74 16.20 37.66
C VAL A 159 -13.90 14.97 37.32
N LEU A 160 -14.04 13.87 38.07
CA LEU A 160 -13.32 12.63 37.80
C LEU A 160 -13.74 11.98 36.47
N ASP A 161 -15.04 12.00 36.15
CA ASP A 161 -15.56 11.51 34.87
C ASP A 161 -15.04 12.35 33.70
N ASP A 162 -14.98 13.68 33.88
CA ASP A 162 -14.43 14.60 32.88
C ASP A 162 -12.92 14.35 32.66
N MET A 163 -12.14 14.04 33.71
CA MET A 163 -10.73 13.68 33.59
C MET A 163 -10.54 12.35 32.84
N THR A 164 -11.33 11.33 33.17
CA THR A 164 -11.31 10.03 32.49
C THR A 164 -11.66 10.16 31.00
N ARG A 165 -12.54 11.10 30.64
CA ARG A 165 -12.86 11.41 29.24
C ARG A 165 -11.67 12.04 28.52
N LEU A 166 -10.98 12.98 29.16
CA LEU A 166 -9.80 13.63 28.57
C LEU A 166 -8.67 12.63 28.29
N ASP A 167 -8.43 11.67 29.19
CA ASP A 167 -7.42 10.63 29.00
C ASP A 167 -7.74 9.76 27.77
N ARG A 168 -9.00 9.34 27.64
CA ARG A 168 -9.45 8.55 26.48
C ARG A 168 -9.32 9.32 25.16
N ASP A 169 -9.70 10.59 25.15
CA ASP A 169 -9.61 11.42 23.94
C ASP A 169 -8.14 11.63 23.51
N TYR A 170 -7.21 11.72 24.46
CA TYR A 170 -5.76 11.79 24.18
C TYR A 170 -5.20 10.46 23.67
N GLU A 171 -5.54 9.33 24.32
CA GLU A 171 -5.12 7.99 23.88
C GLU A 171 -5.61 7.65 22.47
N GLN A 172 -6.78 8.17 22.08
CA GLN A 172 -7.34 8.00 20.74
C GLN A 172 -6.76 8.96 19.69
N GLY A 173 -5.81 9.83 20.07
CA GLY A 173 -5.20 10.81 19.17
C GLY A 173 -6.17 11.93 18.72
N LEU A 174 -7.29 12.10 19.42
CA LEU A 174 -8.31 13.11 19.10
C LEU A 174 -7.97 14.50 19.67
N MET A 175 -6.90 14.59 20.46
CA MET A 175 -6.45 15.83 21.11
C MET A 175 -4.93 15.93 21.11
N ASP A 176 -4.41 17.13 20.82
CA ASP A 176 -2.98 17.41 20.91
C ASP A 176 -2.50 17.49 22.37
N GLU A 177 -1.24 17.16 22.61
CA GLU A 177 -0.66 17.08 23.97
C GLU A 177 -0.71 18.40 24.73
N ALA A 178 -0.52 19.54 24.05
CA ALA A 178 -0.53 20.85 24.69
C ALA A 178 -1.94 21.20 25.21
N THR A 179 -2.97 20.90 24.42
CA THR A 179 -4.38 21.06 24.83
C THR A 179 -4.76 20.09 25.95
N TYR A 180 -4.32 18.83 25.89
CA TYR A 180 -4.55 17.84 26.93
C TYR A 180 -3.96 18.29 28.28
N ARG A 181 -2.66 18.65 28.31
CA ARG A 181 -1.98 19.10 29.54
C ARG A 181 -2.67 20.31 30.17
N LYS A 182 -3.10 21.27 29.36
CA LYS A 182 -3.80 22.48 29.83
C LYS A 182 -5.15 22.13 30.48
N LYS A 183 -5.96 21.28 29.83
CA LYS A 183 -7.29 20.90 30.34
C LYS A 183 -7.19 20.01 31.57
N TYR A 184 -6.26 19.06 31.57
CA TYR A 184 -6.03 18.17 32.70
C TYR A 184 -5.57 18.96 33.94
N ALA A 185 -4.62 19.88 33.78
CA ALA A 185 -4.16 20.74 34.88
C ALA A 185 -5.29 21.60 35.47
N ALA A 186 -6.19 22.12 34.64
CA ALA A 186 -7.33 22.91 35.11
C ALA A 186 -8.30 22.08 35.97
N ARG A 187 -8.63 20.85 35.54
CA ARG A 187 -9.53 19.95 36.29
C ARG A 187 -8.89 19.39 37.55
N ALA A 188 -7.59 19.08 37.50
CA ALA A 188 -6.83 18.67 38.68
C ALA A 188 -6.78 19.78 39.74
N ALA A 189 -6.65 21.05 39.33
CA ALA A 189 -6.73 22.19 40.24
C ALA A 189 -8.13 22.37 40.84
N GLU A 190 -9.18 22.13 40.06
CA GLU A 190 -10.57 22.13 40.53
C GLU A 190 -10.81 21.06 41.60
N LEU A 191 -10.33 19.83 41.36
CA LEU A 191 -10.40 18.72 42.30
C LEU A 191 -9.61 18.99 43.58
N ALA A 192 -8.41 19.57 43.45
CA ALA A 192 -7.59 19.98 44.59
C ALA A 192 -8.25 21.11 45.40
N GLY A 193 -8.96 22.03 44.74
CA GLY A 193 -9.76 23.06 45.39
C GLY A 193 -10.93 22.50 46.19
N MET A 194 -11.60 21.47 45.67
CA MET A 194 -12.71 20.79 46.37
C MET A 194 -12.24 19.92 47.55
N ARG A 195 -11.03 19.35 47.50
CA ARG A 195 -10.45 18.55 48.60
C ARG A 195 -9.80 19.37 49.71
N LYS A 196 -9.59 20.69 49.53
CA LYS A 196 -9.12 21.57 50.62
C LYS A 196 -10.28 21.81 51.60
N PRO A 197 -10.12 21.50 52.90
CA PRO A 197 -11.17 21.71 53.88
C PRO A 197 -11.45 23.21 54.03
N GLY A 198 -12.60 23.64 53.51
CA GLY A 198 -13.15 24.96 53.82
C GLY A 198 -13.67 24.99 55.25
N ASN A 199 -12.87 25.57 56.14
CA ASN A 199 -13.31 26.68 57.00
C ASN A 199 -14.67 26.51 57.71
N THR A 200 -14.70 25.79 58.82
CA THR A 200 -15.66 26.04 59.92
C THR A 200 -15.31 27.39 60.55
N GLY A 201 -15.89 28.46 60.03
CA GLY A 201 -15.96 29.75 60.72
C GLY A 201 -17.05 29.74 61.80
N SER A 202 -16.61 29.87 63.06
CA SER A 202 -17.17 30.72 64.11
C SER A 202 -18.70 30.86 64.26
N ARG A 203 -19.23 30.34 65.38
CA ARG A 203 -20.34 30.96 66.14
C ARG A 203 -20.37 30.45 67.60
N GLN A 204 -19.63 31.12 68.48
CA GLN A 204 -20.12 31.84 69.67
C GLN A 204 -18.94 32.41 70.45
#